data_AF-A0A6M3ISY4-F1
#
_entry.id   AF-A0A6M3ISY4-F1
#
_cell.length_a   1.000
_cell.length_b   1.000
_cell.length_c   1.000
_cell.angle_alpha   90.00
_cell.angle_beta   90.00
_cell.angle_gamma   90.00
#
_symmetry.space_group_name_H-M   'P 1'
#
loop_
_entity.id
_entity.type
_entity.pdbx_description
1 polymer ?
#
loop_
_entity_poly.entity_id
_entity_poly.type
_entity_poly.pdbx_seq_one_letter_code
_entity_poly.pdbx_strand_id
1 'polypeptide(L)'
;MKFIFCDECKDIVHMYPKEIKECVCGKYCGKYLDDFITIVVNGKPLIVGIDNNSFKTAIDRAEYTRCNYENYVVYYFTGWVPSKPGEIIFVDNKEDVINFSNDFDTGIKNKYEWKEKKDEKNDILC
;
A
#
# COMPACT_ATOMS: atom_id res chain seq x y z
N MET A 1 7.42 2.63 -1.10
CA MET A 1 6.31 3.49 -1.58
C MET A 1 5.01 2.70 -1.60
N LYS A 2 3.86 3.34 -1.31
CA LYS A 2 2.52 2.73 -1.34
C LYS A 2 1.62 3.50 -2.33
N PHE A 3 0.74 2.77 -3.01
CA PHE A 3 -0.21 3.28 -4.00
C PHE A 3 -1.60 2.67 -3.74
N ILE A 4 -2.63 3.41 -4.12
CA ILE A 4 -4.02 2.93 -4.15
C ILE A 4 -4.38 2.63 -5.61
N PHE A 5 -4.84 1.42 -5.90
CA PHE A 5 -5.47 1.10 -7.18
C PHE A 5 -6.99 1.11 -7.03
N CYS A 6 -7.66 1.94 -7.83
CA CYS A 6 -9.11 2.02 -7.86
C CYS A 6 -9.70 1.01 -8.87
N ASP A 7 -10.51 0.09 -8.38
CA ASP A 7 -11.20 -0.89 -9.21
C ASP A 7 -12.29 -0.28 -10.09
N GLU A 8 -12.75 0.92 -9.79
CA GLU A 8 -13.81 1.61 -10.54
C GLU A 8 -13.27 2.41 -11.72
N CYS A 9 -12.42 3.41 -11.47
CA CYS A 9 -11.86 4.25 -12.53
C CYS A 9 -10.50 3.79 -13.07
N LYS A 10 -9.95 2.66 -12.57
CA LYS A 10 -8.65 2.09 -12.96
C LYS A 10 -7.46 3.02 -12.72
N ASP A 11 -7.65 4.03 -11.87
CA ASP A 11 -6.64 5.00 -11.51
C ASP A 11 -5.66 4.42 -10.47
N ILE A 12 -4.40 4.84 -10.56
CA ILE A 12 -3.32 4.48 -9.64
C ILE A 12 -2.87 5.75 -8.96
N VAL A 13 -3.15 5.85 -7.67
CA VAL A 13 -2.87 7.04 -6.87
C VAL A 13 -1.60 6.81 -6.06
N HIS A 14 -0.57 7.61 -6.35
CA HIS A 14 0.64 7.63 -5.53
C HIS A 14 0.37 8.39 -4.23
N MET A 15 0.57 7.72 -3.10
CA MET A 15 0.42 8.30 -1.78
C MET A 15 1.60 9.22 -1.46
N TYR A 16 1.34 10.39 -0.89
CA TYR A 16 2.38 11.34 -0.47
C TYR A 16 2.22 11.71 1.01
N PRO A 17 3.31 11.89 1.77
CA PRO A 17 3.21 12.33 3.16
C PRO A 17 2.46 13.64 3.31
N LYS A 18 1.64 13.74 4.37
CA LYS A 18 0.87 14.95 4.76
C LYS A 18 -0.19 15.42 3.75
N GLU A 19 -0.41 14.66 2.68
CA GLU A 19 -1.44 14.98 1.69
C GLU A 19 -2.47 13.86 1.63
N ILE A 20 -3.74 14.26 1.56
CA ILE A 20 -4.81 13.34 1.20
C ILE A 20 -4.81 13.24 -0.32
N LYS A 21 -4.66 12.01 -0.81
CA LYS A 21 -4.73 11.69 -2.22
C LYS A 21 -5.99 10.88 -2.49
N GLU A 22 -6.57 11.08 -3.66
CA GLU A 22 -7.86 10.52 -4.05
C GLU A 22 -7.81 10.13 -5.52
N CYS A 23 -8.49 9.05 -5.88
CA CYS A 23 -8.62 8.64 -7.27
C CYS A 23 -9.57 9.57 -8.04
N VAL A 24 -9.48 9.61 -9.37
CA VAL A 24 -10.30 10.50 -10.21
C VAL A 24 -11.82 10.39 -9.95
N CYS A 25 -12.35 9.20 -9.65
CA CYS A 25 -13.78 9.03 -9.36
C CYS A 25 -14.20 9.37 -7.91
N GLY A 26 -13.23 9.64 -7.05
CA GLY A 26 -13.45 9.97 -5.64
C GLY A 26 -13.81 8.81 -4.71
N LYS A 27 -13.91 7.58 -5.23
CA LYS A 27 -14.30 6.40 -4.43
C LYS A 27 -13.30 6.06 -3.33
N TYR A 28 -12.01 6.11 -3.66
CA TYR A 28 -10.94 5.82 -2.71
C TYR A 28 -10.02 7.01 -2.54
N CYS A 29 -9.64 7.22 -1.29
CA CYS A 29 -8.67 8.20 -0.84
C CYS A 29 -7.86 7.64 0.33
N GLY A 30 -6.76 8.29 0.61
CA GLY A 30 -5.96 8.00 1.79
C GLY A 30 -4.89 9.04 2.04
N LYS A 31 -4.21 8.89 3.17
CA LYS A 31 -3.00 9.66 3.51
C LYS A 31 -2.00 8.78 4.25
N TYR A 32 -0.72 9.17 4.21
CA TYR A 32 0.23 8.68 5.21
C TYR A 32 -0.03 9.36 6.56
N LEU A 33 0.32 8.64 7.61
CA LEU A 33 0.42 9.17 8.96
C LEU A 33 1.84 9.71 9.22
N ASP A 34 2.03 10.33 10.37
CA ASP A 34 3.28 11.03 10.70
C ASP A 34 4.49 10.09 10.90
N ASP A 35 4.26 8.77 10.97
CA ASP A 35 5.32 7.76 10.99
C ASP A 35 5.93 7.50 9.59
N PHE A 36 5.39 8.11 8.53
CA PHE A 36 5.79 7.97 7.13
C PHE A 36 5.77 6.53 6.59
N ILE A 37 5.19 5.59 7.33
CA ILE A 37 5.16 4.16 7.00
C ILE A 37 3.71 3.71 6.87
N THR A 38 2.86 4.13 7.80
CA THR A 38 1.46 3.70 7.88
C THR A 38 0.59 4.59 7.00
N ILE A 39 -0.33 3.96 6.28
CA ILE A 39 -1.38 4.66 5.54
C ILE A 39 -2.75 4.38 6.14
N VAL A 40 -3.62 5.38 6.09
CA VAL A 40 -5.05 5.24 6.31
C VAL A 40 -5.78 5.46 5.00
N VAL A 41 -6.71 4.56 4.68
CA VAL A 41 -7.46 4.52 3.42
C VAL A 41 -8.92 4.20 3.67
N ASN A 42 -9.83 4.83 2.92
CA ASN A 42 -11.25 4.47 3.03
C ASN A 42 -11.60 3.25 2.16
N GLY A 43 -12.59 2.48 2.61
CA GLY A 43 -13.10 1.32 1.88
C GLY A 43 -12.10 0.17 1.83
N LYS A 44 -12.04 -0.53 0.68
CA LYS A 44 -11.17 -1.70 0.45
C LYS A 44 -10.50 -1.65 -0.93
N PRO A 45 -9.71 -0.61 -1.24
CA PRO A 45 -8.94 -0.60 -2.48
C PRO A 45 -7.85 -1.67 -2.49
N LEU A 46 -7.34 -1.98 -3.68
CA LEU A 46 -6.11 -2.76 -3.81
C LEU A 46 -4.92 -1.84 -3.48
N ILE A 47 -4.17 -2.19 -2.44
CA ILE A 47 -2.95 -1.46 -2.06
C ILE A 47 -1.74 -2.08 -2.73
N VAL A 48 -0.96 -1.25 -3.40
CA VAL A 48 0.24 -1.63 -4.14
C VAL A 48 1.47 -1.06 -3.42
N GLY A 49 2.36 -1.94 -2.98
CA GLY A 49 3.64 -1.58 -2.36
C GLY A 49 4.82 -1.82 -3.32
N ILE A 50 5.64 -0.79 -3.54
CA ILE A 50 6.92 -0.91 -4.24
C ILE A 50 8.02 -0.63 -3.20
N ASP A 51 8.90 -1.59 -2.97
CA ASP A 51 10.09 -1.38 -2.13
C ASP A 51 11.09 -0.46 -2.85
N ASN A 52 11.63 0.51 -2.14
CA ASN A 52 12.60 1.44 -2.69
C ASN A 52 13.90 0.74 -3.12
N ASN A 53 14.30 -0.35 -2.45
CA ASN A 53 15.45 -1.15 -2.89
C ASN A 53 15.16 -1.87 -4.20
N SER A 54 13.93 -2.36 -4.35
CA SER A 54 13.42 -2.93 -5.59
C SER A 54 13.43 -1.90 -6.72
N PHE A 55 13.03 -0.65 -6.43
CA PHE A 55 13.07 0.45 -7.41
C PHE A 55 14.50 0.86 -7.77
N LYS A 56 15.38 1.04 -6.79
CA LYS A 56 16.80 1.34 -7.01
C LYS A 56 17.47 0.27 -7.88
N THR A 57 17.25 -1.00 -7.55
CA THR A 57 17.75 -2.14 -8.35
C THR A 57 17.22 -2.11 -9.78
N ALA A 58 15.96 -1.72 -9.97
CA ALA A 58 15.37 -1.59 -11.30
C ALA A 58 16.03 -0.46 -12.11
N ILE A 59 16.33 0.69 -11.48
CA ILE A 59 17.07 1.79 -12.11
C ILE A 59 18.49 1.35 -12.47
N ASP A 60 19.23 0.80 -11.52
CA ASP A 60 20.63 0.38 -11.73
C ASP A 60 20.73 -0.62 -12.89
N ARG A 61 19.77 -1.56 -13.00
CA ARG A 61 19.71 -2.51 -14.11
C ARG A 61 19.28 -1.88 -15.42
N ALA A 62 18.36 -0.91 -15.40
CA ALA A 62 17.96 -0.17 -16.59
C ALA A 62 19.15 0.63 -17.17
N GLU A 63 19.94 1.28 -16.31
CA GLU A 63 21.16 1.97 -16.72
C GLU A 63 22.18 1.00 -17.32
N TYR A 64 22.43 -0.13 -16.65
CA TYR A 64 23.31 -1.18 -17.18
C TYR A 64 22.86 -1.66 -18.57
N THR A 65 21.57 -1.94 -18.76
CA THR A 65 21.04 -2.37 -20.06
C THR A 65 21.20 -1.29 -21.11
N ARG A 66 20.88 -0.02 -20.80
CA ARG A 66 20.97 1.08 -21.75
C ARG A 66 22.39 1.28 -22.27
N CYS A 67 23.40 1.07 -21.42
CA CYS A 67 24.80 1.17 -21.80
C CYS A 67 25.30 -0.01 -22.66
N ASN A 68 24.64 -1.17 -22.61
CA ASN A 68 25.12 -2.40 -23.26
C ASN A 68 24.23 -2.88 -24.42
N TYR A 69 23.00 -2.37 -24.54
CA TYR A 69 22.01 -2.83 -25.51
C TYR A 69 21.15 -1.65 -26.02
N GLU A 70 21.53 -1.07 -27.17
CA GLU A 70 20.92 0.17 -27.70
C GLU A 70 19.42 0.06 -28.08
N ASN A 71 18.85 -1.15 -28.18
CA ASN A 71 17.51 -1.36 -28.76
C ASN A 71 16.57 -2.28 -27.95
N TYR A 72 16.84 -2.51 -26.65
CA TYR A 72 15.99 -3.37 -25.82
C TYR A 72 15.18 -2.57 -24.80
N VAL A 73 13.86 -2.76 -24.81
CA VAL A 73 12.98 -2.34 -23.71
C VAL A 73 12.99 -3.44 -22.67
N VAL A 74 13.55 -3.18 -21.49
CA VAL A 74 13.59 -4.14 -20.39
C VAL A 74 12.73 -3.66 -19.23
N TYR A 75 11.74 -4.47 -18.88
CA TYR A 75 10.88 -4.25 -17.72
C TYR A 75 11.46 -4.98 -16.51
N TYR A 76 11.96 -4.23 -15.54
CA TYR A 76 12.45 -4.78 -14.28
C TYR A 76 11.33 -4.79 -13.25
N PHE A 77 10.77 -5.97 -13.01
CA PHE A 77 9.85 -6.21 -11.90
C PHE A 77 10.61 -6.86 -10.75
N THR A 78 10.94 -6.09 -9.73
CA THR A 78 11.81 -6.50 -8.60
C THR A 78 11.01 -7.00 -7.39
N GLY A 79 9.76 -7.43 -7.61
CA GLY A 79 8.92 -8.09 -6.63
C GLY A 79 7.90 -7.17 -5.96
N TRP A 80 6.77 -7.77 -5.56
CA TRP A 80 5.78 -7.17 -4.67
C TRP A 80 6.29 -7.28 -3.24
N VAL A 81 6.29 -6.18 -2.49
CA VAL A 81 6.53 -6.24 -1.05
C VAL A 81 5.19 -6.08 -0.33
N PRO A 82 4.71 -7.11 0.39
CA PRO A 82 3.51 -6.96 1.20
C PRO A 82 3.78 -5.92 2.28
N SER A 83 2.86 -4.99 2.47
CA SER A 83 2.89 -4.11 3.64
C SER A 83 2.88 -4.95 4.91
N LYS A 84 3.65 -4.57 5.93
CA LYS A 84 3.63 -5.31 7.20
C LYS A 84 2.23 -5.21 7.84
N PRO A 85 1.79 -6.24 8.60
CA PRO A 85 0.57 -6.14 9.39
C PRO A 85 0.59 -4.86 10.25
N GLY A 86 -0.47 -4.05 10.14
CA GLY A 86 -0.58 -2.76 10.84
C GLY A 86 -0.15 -1.52 10.06
N GLU A 87 0.50 -1.66 8.88
CA GLU A 87 0.90 -0.51 8.05
C GLU A 87 -0.21 0.02 7.12
N ILE A 88 -1.37 -0.64 7.10
CA ILE A 88 -2.56 -0.21 6.35
C ILE A 88 -3.74 -0.24 7.31
N ILE A 89 -4.39 0.90 7.46
CA ILE A 89 -5.61 1.06 8.24
C ILE A 89 -6.75 1.34 7.27
N PHE A 90 -7.78 0.51 7.31
CA PHE A 90 -9.00 0.72 6.56
C PHE A 90 -10.04 1.41 7.45
N VAL A 91 -10.63 2.48 6.93
CA VAL A 91 -11.76 3.18 7.53
C VAL A 91 -12.96 3.14 6.58
N ASP A 92 -14.16 3.37 7.09
CA ASP A 92 -15.36 3.23 6.27
C ASP A 92 -15.50 4.39 5.29
N ASN A 93 -15.24 5.62 5.76
CA ASN A 93 -15.61 6.84 5.03
C ASN A 93 -14.40 7.76 4.78
N LYS A 94 -14.55 8.67 3.82
CA LYS A 94 -13.53 9.69 3.51
C LYS A 94 -13.29 10.66 4.67
N GLU A 95 -14.34 11.08 5.37
CA GLU A 95 -14.24 11.92 6.57
C GLU A 95 -13.36 11.27 7.65
N ASP A 96 -13.38 9.94 7.77
CA ASP A 96 -12.55 9.23 8.75
C ASP A 96 -11.07 9.27 8.37
N VAL A 97 -10.74 9.27 7.06
CA VAL A 97 -9.37 9.48 6.58
C VAL A 97 -8.88 10.88 6.95
N ILE A 98 -9.71 11.89 6.73
CA ILE A 98 -9.38 13.29 7.02
C ILE A 98 -9.13 13.45 8.52
N ASN A 99 -10.07 13.01 9.34
CA ASN A 99 -10.06 13.17 10.79
C ASN A 99 -9.19 12.15 11.53
N PHE A 100 -8.59 11.18 10.82
CA PHE A 100 -7.73 10.19 11.46
C PHE A 100 -6.58 10.89 12.17
N SER A 101 -6.51 10.69 13.50
CA SER A 101 -5.47 11.27 14.33
C SER A 101 -4.11 10.69 13.97
N ASN A 102 -3.11 11.56 13.92
CA ASN A 102 -1.72 11.16 13.77
C ASN A 102 -1.13 10.60 15.09
N ASP A 103 -1.84 10.77 16.21
CA ASP A 103 -1.44 10.22 17.50
C ASP A 103 -1.63 8.70 17.48
N PHE A 104 -0.60 8.01 16.99
CA PHE A 104 -0.46 6.56 17.04
C PHE A 104 -0.14 6.07 18.46
N ASP A 105 -0.56 6.81 19.50
CA ASP A 105 -0.33 6.47 20.89
C ASP A 105 -1.55 5.76 21.48
N THR A 106 -1.41 4.42 21.53
CA THR A 106 -2.10 3.46 22.43
C THR A 106 -3.61 3.19 22.35
N GLY A 107 -4.44 3.98 21.65
CA GLY A 107 -5.90 3.79 21.70
C GLY A 107 -6.54 2.86 20.66
N ILE A 108 -6.02 2.84 19.42
CA ILE A 108 -6.71 2.21 18.26
C ILE A 108 -6.42 0.72 18.15
N LYS A 109 -5.42 0.19 18.87
CA LYS A 109 -5.17 -1.26 18.94
C LYS A 109 -6.41 -2.04 19.38
N ASN A 110 -7.29 -1.46 20.21
CA ASN A 110 -8.46 -2.17 20.75
C ASN A 110 -9.72 -2.14 19.85
N LYS A 111 -9.81 -1.28 18.83
CA LYS A 111 -11.05 -1.14 18.03
C LYS A 111 -11.03 -1.96 16.73
N TYR A 112 -9.84 -2.22 16.17
CA TYR A 112 -9.66 -2.94 14.91
C TYR A 112 -8.73 -4.15 15.07
N GLU A 113 -8.80 -4.85 16.21
CA GLU A 113 -8.19 -6.17 16.34
C GLU A 113 -8.75 -7.07 15.22
N TRP A 114 -7.87 -7.40 14.29
CA TRP A 114 -8.03 -8.57 13.44
C TRP A 114 -8.19 -9.77 14.35
N LYS A 115 -9.40 -10.34 14.43
CA LYS A 115 -9.59 -11.67 14.98
C LYS A 115 -8.79 -12.62 14.09
N GLU A 116 -7.58 -12.99 14.51
CA GLU A 116 -6.93 -14.20 14.02
C GLU A 116 -7.93 -15.34 14.25
N LYS A 117 -8.56 -15.80 13.16
CA LYS A 117 -9.15 -17.13 13.18
C LYS A 117 -7.96 -18.06 13.33
N LYS A 118 -7.79 -18.62 14.54
CA LYS A 118 -6.97 -19.81 14.72
C LYS A 118 -7.49 -20.83 13.73
N ASP A 119 -6.66 -21.19 12.76
CA ASP A 119 -6.89 -22.36 11.93
C ASP A 119 -7.04 -23.57 12.85
N GLU A 120 -8.27 -24.01 13.04
CA GLU A 120 -8.54 -25.34 13.57
C GLU A 120 -7.92 -26.32 12.57
N LYS A 121 -6.88 -27.02 13.04
CA LYS A 121 -6.29 -28.18 12.36
C LYS A 121 -7.41 -29.15 12.02
N ASN A 122 -7.87 -29.13 10.77
CA ASN A 122 -8.55 -30.28 10.21
C ASN A 122 -7.49 -31.33 9.94
N ASP A 123 -7.42 -32.31 10.84
CA ASP A 123 -6.78 -33.60 10.58
C ASP A 123 -7.43 -34.19 9.33
N ILE A 124 -6.74 -34.08 8.19
CA ILE A 124 -7.06 -34.86 7.00
C ILE A 124 -6.52 -36.27 7.26
N LEU A 125 -7.39 -37.11 7.83
CA LEU A 125 -7.33 -38.56 7.68
C LEU A 125 -7.93 -38.91 6.32
N CYS A 126 -7.07 -39.17 5.33
CA CYS A 126 -7.28 -40.09 4.19
C CYS A 126 -5.90 -40.47 3.65
#